data_AF-A0A174KAS7-F1
#
_entry.id   AF-A0A174KAS7-F1
#
_cell.length_a   1.000
_cell.length_b   1.000
_cell.length_c   1.000
_cell.angle_alpha   90.00
_cell.angle_beta   90.00
_cell.angle_gamma   90.00
#
_symmetry.space_group_name_H-M   'P 1'
#
loop_
_entity.id
_entity.type
_entity.pdbx_description
1 polymer ?
#
loop_
_entity_poly.entity_id
_entity_poly.type
_entity_poly.pdbx_seq_one_letter_code
_entity_poly.pdbx_strand_id
1 'polypeptide(L)' 'MTYYCPDCGKVIECIRGCGSTGYFCNECKKLISSKAVLTEPKTEVKEEK' A
#
# COMPACT_ATOMS: atom_id res chain seq x y z
N MET A 1 1.16 11.83 -0.77
CA MET A 1 0.34 10.90 0.05
C MET A 1 0.87 9.51 -0.20
N THR A 2 1.43 8.91 0.84
CA THR A 2 1.92 7.53 0.81
C THR A 2 0.81 6.63 1.31
N TYR A 3 0.63 5.48 0.67
CA TYR A 3 -0.38 4.51 1.07
C TYR A 3 0.31 3.21 1.48
N TYR A 4 -0.35 2.47 2.35
CA TYR A 4 0.17 1.25 2.93
C TYR A 4 -0.80 0.09 2.72
N CYS A 5 -0.23 -1.10 2.58
CA CYS A 5 -0.98 -2.32 2.37
C CYS A 5 -1.70 -2.70 3.67
N PRO A 6 -3.01 -2.97 3.65
CA PRO A 6 -3.73 -3.41 4.86
C PRO A 6 -3.21 -4.75 5.40
N ASP A 7 -2.70 -5.61 4.52
CA ASP A 7 -2.20 -6.93 4.87
C ASP A 7 -0.80 -6.89 5.48
N CYS A 8 0.20 -6.41 4.73
CA CYS A 8 1.60 -6.42 5.15
C CYS A 8 2.10 -5.11 5.78
N GLY A 9 1.30 -4.05 5.77
CA GLY A 9 1.68 -2.75 6.34
C GLY A 9 2.73 -1.96 5.55
N LYS A 10 3.29 -2.51 4.46
CA LYS A 10 4.30 -1.80 3.65
C LYS A 10 3.71 -0.85 2.64
N VAL A 11 4.56 0.07 2.17
CA VAL A 11 4.23 1.06 1.14
C VAL A 11 3.76 0.38 -0.14
N ILE A 12 2.68 0.90 -0.69
CA ILE A 12 2.10 0.45 -1.97
C ILE A 12 2.21 1.56 -3.00
N GLU A 13 2.24 1.15 -4.27
CA GLU A 13 2.37 2.06 -5.39
C GLU A 13 0.99 2.51 -5.90
N CYS A 14 0.86 3.81 -6.16
CA CYS A 14 -0.34 4.38 -6.78
C CYS A 14 -0.18 4.35 -8.30
N ILE A 15 -0.89 3.44 -8.94
CA ILE A 15 -0.91 3.32 -10.40
C ILE A 15 -2.05 4.17 -10.93
N ARG A 16 -1.74 5.21 -11.70
CA ARG A 16 -2.73 6.03 -12.39
C ARG A 16 -2.83 5.56 -13.84
N GLY A 17 -4.02 5.18 -14.29
CA GLY A 17 -4.25 4.73 -15.67
C GLY A 17 -5.62 5.16 -16.18
N CYS A 18 -5.67 5.73 -17.39
CA CYS A 18 -6.86 6.11 -18.15
C CYS A 18 -8.08 6.54 -17.28
N GLY A 19 -7.89 7.57 -16.44
CA GLY A 19 -8.96 8.15 -15.61
C GLY A 19 -9.21 7.46 -14.26
N SER A 20 -8.52 6.36 -13.94
CA SER A 20 -8.64 5.65 -12.67
C SER A 20 -7.31 5.63 -11.90
N THR A 21 -7.40 5.63 -10.57
CA THR A 21 -6.24 5.41 -9.67
C THR A 21 -6.41 4.07 -8.99
N GLY A 22 -5.49 3.15 -9.26
CA GLY A 22 -5.35 1.87 -8.58
C GLY A 22 -4.22 1.91 -7.56
N TYR A 23 -4.27 1.01 -6.58
CA TYR A 23 -3.22 0.86 -5.58
C TYR A 23 -2.66 -0.55 -5.69
N PHE A 24 -1.36 -0.70 -5.81
CA PHE A 24 -0.72 -2.01 -6.00
C PHE A 24 0.37 -2.25 -4.97
N CYS A 25 0.25 -3.35 -4.24
CA CYS A 25 1.26 -3.77 -3.28
C CYS A 25 2.34 -4.59 -4.00
N ASN A 26 3.56 -4.08 -4.05
CA ASN A 26 4.70 -4.76 -4.67
C ASN A 26 5.19 -5.97 -3.86
N GLU A 27 4.96 -5.98 -2.55
CA GLU A 27 5.30 -7.15 -1.71
C GLU A 27 4.33 -8.30 -1.92
N CYS A 28 3.04 -8.03 -1.71
CA CYS A 28 1.99 -9.04 -1.86
C CYS A 28 1.67 -9.33 -3.34
N LYS A 29 2.25 -8.55 -4.28
CA LYS A 29 1.97 -8.57 -5.72
C LYS A 29 0.48 -8.57 -6.03
N LYS A 30 -0.27 -7.70 -5.36
CA LYS A 30 -1.73 -7.66 -5.47
C LYS A 30 -2.28 -6.24 -5.56
N LEU A 31 -3.40 -6.10 -6.26
CA LEU A 31 -4.18 -4.86 -6.30
C LEU A 31 -4.91 -4.69 -4.97
N ILE A 32 -4.73 -3.52 -4.36
CA ILE A 32 -5.39 -3.08 -3.14
C ILE A 32 -6.53 -2.14 -3.54
N SER A 33 -7.70 -2.35 -2.94
CA SER A 33 -8.83 -1.45 -3.13
C SER A 33 -8.57 -0.11 -2.46
N SER A 34 -8.91 0.99 -3.12
CA SER A 34 -8.76 2.37 -2.61
C SER A 34 -9.46 2.62 -1.28
N LYS A 35 -10.45 1.79 -0.91
CA LYS A 35 -11.17 1.83 0.36
C LYS A 35 -10.46 1.08 1.49
N ALA A 36 -9.55 0.17 1.14
CA ALA A 36 -8.84 -0.70 2.08
C ALA A 36 -7.39 -0.28 2.30
N VAL A 37 -6.86 0.65 1.49
CA VAL A 37 -5.51 1.19 1.69
C VAL A 37 -5.43 1.91 3.04
N LEU A 38 -4.30 1.75 3.72
CA LEU A 38 -4.01 2.48 4.94
C LEU A 38 -3.29 3.79 4.57
N THR A 39 -3.66 4.88 5.23
CA THR A 39 -2.99 6.19 5.08
C THR A 39 -1.82 6.37 6.04
N GLU A 40 -1.73 5.49 7.04
CA GLU A 40 -0.69 5.49 8.05
C GLU A 40 0.05 4.14 8.01
N PRO A 41 1.36 4.12 8.26
CA PRO A 41 2.09 2.88 8.40
C PRO A 41 1.52 2.09 9.58
N LYS A 42 1.30 0.78 9.39
CA LYS A 42 1.21 -0.12 10.55
C LYS A 42 2.54 0.01 11.26
N THR A 43 2.54 0.49 12.49
CA THR A 43 3.72 0.65 13.33
C THR A 43 4.26 -0.73 13.71
N GLU A 44 4.75 -1.49 12.72
CA GLU A 44 5.55 -2.67 12.96
C GLU A 44 6.99 -2.19 12.95
N VAL A 45 7.40 -1.72 14.13
CA VAL A 45 8.79 -1.57 14.53
C VAL A 45 9.46 -2.93 14.30
N LYS A 46 10.11 -3.08 13.16
CA LYS A 46 11.20 -4.05 12.99
C LYS A 46 12.43 -3.28 12.59
N GLU A 47 12.94 -2.56 13.59
CA GLU A 47 14.37 -2.46 13.81
C GLU A 47 14.92 -3.89 13.76
N GLU A 48 15.65 -4.23 12.72
CA GLU A 48 16.56 -5.38 12.76
C GLU A 48 17.70 -5.09 11.77
N LYS A 49 18.85 -4.92 12.40
CA LYS A 49 20.17 -4.41 11.99
C LYS A 49 20.91 -5.35 11.03
#